data_AF-A0A4C1XER5-F1
#
_entry.id   AF-A0A4C1XER5-F1
#
_cell.length_a   1.000
_cell.length_b   1.000
_cell.length_c   1.000
_cell.angle_alpha   90.00
_cell.angle_beta   90.00
_cell.angle_gamma   90.00
#
_symmetry.space_group_name_H-M   'P 1'
#
loop_
_entity.id
_entity.type
_entity.pdbx_description
1 polymer ?
#
loop_
_entity_poly.entity_id
_entity_poly.type
_entity_poly.pdbx_seq_one_letter_code
_entity_poly.pdbx_strand_id
1 'polypeptide(L)'
;MSMMSLGSIKKLRHMFYFHVGKMVGMFMIFLSSDYQEAASAIIVISFLIKYFPTSLLYSVKSYWHRHFPPKPRLLTSEEYFEEGARETKAALDDLRKYCSSPDCAQWRIMLKLNDSKRFAGFVEGDSHLSDDEVLDYEAYAFSLERNLKPNNRMSSTREDLEISEDDSSASEDDI
;
A
#
# COMPACT_ATOMS: atom_id res chain seq x y z
N MET A 1 7.33 21.73 57.50
CA MET A 1 6.75 20.57 56.77
C MET A 1 5.27 20.51 57.15
N SER A 2 4.29 21.01 56.40
CA SER A 2 4.20 21.74 55.14
C SER A 2 3.01 22.70 55.34
N MET A 3 3.24 24.02 55.34
CA MET A 3 2.14 25.01 55.37
C MET A 3 1.52 25.07 53.98
N MET A 4 0.66 24.11 53.67
CA MET A 4 -0.16 24.18 52.46
C MET A 4 -1.16 25.32 52.61
N SER A 5 -0.81 26.43 51.97
CA SER A 5 -1.57 27.67 51.78
C SER A 5 -3.09 27.47 51.90
N LEU A 6 -3.72 28.24 52.82
CA LEU A 6 -5.16 28.26 53.04
C LEU A 6 -5.97 28.50 51.76
N GLY A 7 -5.37 29.10 50.72
CA GLY A 7 -5.97 29.27 49.40
C GLY A 7 -6.19 27.96 48.65
N SER A 8 -5.26 27.02 48.73
CA SER A 8 -5.37 25.70 48.08
C SER A 8 -6.44 24.83 48.75
N ILE A 9 -6.62 24.93 50.07
CA ILE A 9 -7.65 24.19 50.82
C ILE A 9 -9.05 24.71 50.52
N LYS A 10 -9.21 26.04 50.36
CA LYS A 10 -10.49 26.65 49.92
C LYS A 10 -10.83 26.25 48.48
N LYS A 11 -9.84 26.24 47.58
CA LYS A 11 -10.01 25.80 46.18
C LYS A 11 -10.34 24.32 46.09
N LEU A 12 -9.68 23.47 46.88
CA LEU A 12 -9.94 22.02 46.92
C LEU A 12 -11.34 21.72 47.48
N ARG A 13 -11.75 22.42 48.52
CA ARG A 13 -13.10 22.31 49.10
C ARG A 13 -14.17 22.82 48.14
N HIS A 14 -13.95 23.92 47.44
CA HIS A 14 -14.88 24.41 46.41
C HIS A 14 -14.99 23.45 45.22
N MET A 15 -13.85 22.91 44.76
CA MET A 15 -13.81 21.88 43.71
C MET A 15 -14.53 20.60 44.15
N PHE A 16 -14.36 20.20 45.42
CA PHE A 16 -15.08 19.08 46.02
C PHE A 16 -16.59 19.34 46.09
N TYR A 17 -17.04 20.48 46.61
CA TYR A 17 -18.47 20.83 46.65
C TYR A 17 -19.10 20.92 45.26
N PHE A 18 -18.37 21.43 44.26
CA PHE A 18 -18.84 21.46 42.87
C PHE A 18 -19.00 20.06 42.27
N HIS A 19 -18.05 19.16 42.54
CA HIS A 19 -18.14 17.77 42.11
C HIS A 19 -19.25 17.01 42.86
N VAL A 20 -19.37 17.20 44.17
CA VAL A 20 -20.44 16.59 44.98
C VAL A 20 -21.81 17.06 44.51
N GLY A 21 -21.99 18.35 44.23
CA GLY A 21 -23.26 18.87 43.69
C GLY A 21 -23.65 18.24 42.36
N LYS A 22 -22.67 18.00 41.46
CA LYS A 22 -22.91 17.27 40.20
C LYS A 22 -23.33 15.82 40.43
N MET A 23 -22.69 15.11 41.37
CA MET A 23 -23.05 13.73 41.70
C MET A 23 -24.46 13.65 42.32
N VAL A 24 -24.78 14.56 43.23
CA VAL A 24 -26.11 14.64 43.87
C VAL A 24 -27.20 14.98 42.86
N GLY A 25 -26.95 15.91 41.93
CA GLY A 25 -27.90 16.24 40.86
C GLY A 25 -28.18 15.06 39.93
N MET A 26 -27.13 14.35 39.51
CA MET A 26 -27.27 13.14 38.71
C MET A 26 -28.05 12.05 39.46
N PHE A 27 -27.82 11.90 40.77
CA PHE A 27 -28.52 10.95 41.63
C PHE A 27 -29.99 11.33 41.86
N MET A 28 -30.31 12.62 41.99
CA MET A 28 -31.71 13.09 42.10
C MET A 28 -32.49 12.90 40.80
N ILE A 29 -31.86 13.10 39.64
CA ILE A 29 -32.47 12.79 38.34
C ILE A 29 -32.72 11.28 38.21
N PHE A 30 -31.81 10.44 38.73
CA PHE A 30 -31.99 9.00 38.81
C PHE A 30 -33.18 8.58 39.69
N LEU A 31 -33.34 9.22 40.86
CA LEU A 31 -34.48 8.96 41.76
C LEU A 31 -35.82 9.47 41.20
N SER A 32 -35.80 10.49 40.34
CA SER A 32 -37.00 11.05 39.70
C SER A 32 -37.41 10.33 38.40
N SER A 33 -36.59 9.41 37.89
CA SER A 33 -36.86 8.75 36.61
C SER A 33 -37.62 7.44 36.81
N ASP A 34 -38.81 7.32 36.20
CA ASP A 34 -39.61 6.09 36.18
C ASP A 34 -38.92 4.94 35.40
N TYR A 35 -37.89 5.25 34.61
CA TYR A 35 -37.12 4.29 33.81
C TYR A 35 -35.83 3.85 34.51
N GLN A 36 -35.97 3.10 35.60
CA GLN A 36 -34.88 2.61 36.45
C GLN A 36 -33.86 1.74 35.67
N GLU A 37 -34.30 0.99 34.67
CA GLU A 37 -33.44 0.12 33.86
C GLU A 37 -32.45 0.92 32.98
N ALA A 38 -32.93 1.95 32.29
CA ALA A 38 -32.09 2.75 31.39
C ALA A 38 -31.08 3.62 32.17
N ALA A 39 -31.51 4.21 33.28
CA ALA A 39 -30.64 5.09 34.07
C ALA A 39 -29.52 4.31 34.76
N SER A 40 -29.81 3.09 35.25
CA SER A 40 -28.79 2.21 35.82
C SER A 40 -27.79 1.72 34.77
N ALA A 41 -28.26 1.39 33.56
CA ALA A 41 -27.38 1.02 32.45
C ALA A 41 -26.39 2.14 32.08
N ILE A 42 -26.86 3.40 31.99
CA ILE A 42 -26.00 4.54 31.66
C ILE A 42 -24.92 4.78 32.73
N ILE A 43 -25.27 4.61 34.01
CA ILE A 43 -24.31 4.73 35.13
C ILE A 43 -23.26 3.62 35.03
N VAL A 44 -23.70 2.37 34.86
CA VAL A 44 -22.78 1.23 34.70
C VAL A 44 -21.86 1.42 33.50
N ILE A 45 -22.39 1.83 32.34
CA ILE A 45 -21.60 2.12 31.13
C ILE A 45 -20.57 3.23 31.40
N SER A 46 -20.97 4.31 32.07
CA SER A 46 -20.06 5.41 32.42
C SER A 46 -18.96 4.97 33.38
N PHE A 47 -19.28 4.12 34.36
CA PHE A 47 -18.31 3.52 35.27
C PHE A 47 -17.37 2.56 34.52
N LEU A 48 -17.88 1.74 33.61
CA LEU A 48 -17.07 0.85 32.78
C LEU A 48 -16.09 1.67 31.94
N ILE A 49 -16.52 2.73 31.26
CA ILE A 49 -15.64 3.59 30.46
C ILE A 49 -14.57 4.28 31.34
N LYS A 50 -14.93 4.70 32.55
CA LYS A 50 -14.02 5.39 33.49
C LYS A 50 -13.02 4.43 34.16
N TYR A 51 -13.45 3.21 34.45
CA TYR A 51 -12.70 2.21 35.21
C TYR A 51 -11.88 1.27 34.32
N PHE A 52 -12.32 1.03 33.08
CA PHE A 52 -11.56 0.23 32.13
C PHE A 52 -10.35 1.02 31.61
N PRO A 53 -9.11 0.60 31.93
CA PRO A 53 -7.91 1.30 31.49
C PRO A 53 -7.78 1.22 29.97
N THR A 54 -7.15 2.24 29.37
CA THR A 54 -6.83 2.29 27.92
C THR A 54 -6.13 1.03 27.43
N SER A 55 -5.38 0.35 28.31
CA SER A 55 -4.76 -0.97 28.06
C SER A 55 -5.74 -2.02 27.54
N LEU A 56 -6.99 -2.05 28.03
CA LEU A 56 -7.99 -3.01 27.57
C LEU A 56 -8.53 -2.63 26.18
N LEU A 57 -8.67 -1.34 25.89
CA LEU A 57 -9.03 -0.87 24.54
C LEU A 57 -7.96 -1.25 23.52
N TYR A 58 -6.67 -1.12 23.86
CA TYR A 58 -5.57 -1.58 23.00
C TYR A 58 -5.58 -3.10 22.83
N SER A 59 -5.85 -3.85 23.90
CA SER A 59 -5.93 -5.31 23.85
C SER A 59 -7.12 -5.79 22.99
N VAL A 60 -8.29 -5.16 23.14
CA VAL A 60 -9.48 -5.43 22.31
C VAL A 60 -9.24 -5.03 20.87
N LYS A 61 -8.61 -3.88 20.61
CA LYS A 61 -8.24 -3.45 19.25
C LYS A 61 -7.25 -4.43 18.62
N SER A 62 -6.25 -4.88 19.37
CA SER A 62 -5.27 -5.88 18.90
C SER A 62 -5.93 -7.23 18.61
N TYR A 63 -6.80 -7.69 19.51
CA TYR A 63 -7.61 -8.89 19.30
C TYR A 63 -8.51 -8.76 18.06
N TRP A 64 -9.16 -7.61 17.90
CA TRP A 64 -10.03 -7.32 16.76
C TRP A 64 -9.24 -7.29 15.44
N HIS A 65 -8.07 -6.65 15.41
CA HIS A 65 -7.22 -6.60 14.22
C HIS A 65 -6.56 -7.94 13.88
N ARG A 66 -6.43 -8.84 14.87
CA ARG A 66 -5.96 -10.22 14.68
C ARG A 66 -7.07 -11.13 14.16
N HIS A 67 -8.31 -10.93 14.59
CA HIS A 67 -9.46 -11.73 14.16
C HIS A 67 -10.05 -11.21 12.83
N PHE A 68 -9.96 -9.91 12.59
CA PHE A 68 -10.37 -9.22 11.37
C PHE A 68 -9.17 -8.48 10.79
N PRO A 69 -8.21 -9.20 10.16
CA PRO A 69 -7.13 -8.54 9.45
C PRO A 69 -7.74 -7.62 8.38
N PRO A 70 -7.31 -6.35 8.30
CA PRO A 70 -7.75 -5.48 7.22
C PRO A 70 -7.36 -6.14 5.89
N LYS A 71 -8.30 -6.16 4.95
CA LYS A 71 -8.05 -6.77 3.64
C LYS A 71 -6.83 -6.07 3.02
N PRO A 72 -5.73 -6.79 2.72
CA PRO A 72 -4.59 -6.17 2.06
C PRO A 72 -5.06 -5.57 0.75
N ARG A 73 -4.63 -4.34 0.47
CA ARG A 73 -4.90 -3.70 -0.81
C ARG A 73 -4.17 -4.51 -1.88
N LEU A 74 -4.92 -5.05 -2.84
CA LEU A 74 -4.31 -5.67 -4.02
C LEU A 74 -3.59 -4.57 -4.82
N LEU A 75 -2.42 -4.91 -5.33
CA LEU A 75 -1.65 -4.04 -6.21
C LEU A 75 -2.47 -3.75 -7.47
N THR A 76 -2.43 -2.51 -7.96
CA THR A 76 -2.99 -2.21 -9.28
C THR A 76 -2.17 -2.92 -10.36
N SER A 77 -2.74 -3.09 -11.56
CA SER A 77 -2.02 -3.74 -12.67
C SER A 77 -0.73 -3.00 -13.03
N GLU A 78 -0.71 -1.68 -12.88
CA GLU A 78 0.45 -0.83 -13.14
C GLU A 78 1.54 -1.04 -12.08
N GLU A 79 1.19 -0.95 -10.79
CA GLU A 79 2.12 -1.20 -9.69
C GLU A 79 2.73 -2.62 -9.75
N TYR A 80 1.95 -3.62 -10.18
CA TYR A 80 2.42 -4.98 -10.38
C TYR A 80 3.47 -5.08 -11.49
N PHE A 81 3.26 -4.37 -12.59
CA PHE A 81 4.19 -4.39 -13.71
C PHE A 81 5.51 -3.69 -13.35
N GLU A 82 5.44 -2.53 -12.69
CA GLU A 82 6.61 -1.80 -12.23
C GLU A 82 7.47 -2.60 -11.24
N GLU A 83 6.82 -3.20 -10.24
CA GLU A 83 7.51 -4.03 -9.25
C GLU A 83 8.10 -5.28 -9.90
N GLY A 84 7.36 -5.91 -10.80
CA GLY A 84 7.84 -7.04 -11.59
C GLY A 84 9.09 -6.70 -12.40
N ALA A 85 9.10 -5.55 -13.08
CA ALA A 85 10.26 -5.09 -13.85
C ALA A 85 11.46 -4.80 -12.96
N ARG A 86 11.25 -4.17 -11.79
CA ARG A 86 12.30 -3.83 -10.84
C ARG A 86 12.94 -5.08 -10.22
N GLU A 87 12.12 -5.99 -9.70
CA GLU A 87 12.59 -7.24 -9.08
C GLU A 87 13.25 -8.17 -10.10
N THR A 88 12.70 -8.25 -11.33
CA THR A 88 13.32 -9.03 -12.42
C THR A 88 14.69 -8.48 -12.76
N LYS A 89 14.83 -7.16 -12.91
CA LYS A 89 16.13 -6.53 -13.17
C LYS A 89 17.13 -6.81 -12.04
N ALA A 90 16.72 -6.61 -10.79
CA ALA A 90 17.57 -6.88 -9.63
C ALA A 90 18.02 -8.34 -9.58
N ALA A 91 17.11 -9.29 -9.80
CA ALA A 91 17.43 -10.72 -9.82
C ALA A 91 18.36 -11.10 -10.98
N LEU A 92 18.23 -10.48 -12.16
CA LEU A 92 19.14 -10.70 -13.28
C LEU A 92 20.53 -10.14 -13.00
N ASP A 93 20.65 -8.97 -12.37
CA ASP A 93 21.93 -8.39 -11.97
C ASP A 93 22.63 -9.25 -10.90
N ASP A 94 21.89 -9.75 -9.92
CA ASP A 94 22.40 -10.70 -8.93
C ASP A 94 22.83 -12.02 -9.57
N LEU A 95 22.08 -12.52 -10.55
CA LEU A 95 22.43 -13.71 -11.32
C LEU A 95 23.74 -13.50 -12.08
N ARG A 96 23.91 -12.37 -12.78
CA ARG A 96 25.17 -12.01 -13.47
C ARG A 96 26.33 -12.01 -12.50
N LYS A 97 26.19 -11.33 -11.37
CA LYS A 97 27.22 -11.24 -10.33
C LYS A 97 27.60 -12.61 -9.78
N TYR A 98 26.61 -13.47 -9.53
CA TYR A 98 26.84 -14.84 -9.08
C TYR A 98 27.58 -15.65 -10.15
N CYS A 99 27.15 -15.58 -11.40
CA CYS A 99 27.78 -16.31 -12.51
C CYS A 99 29.22 -15.86 -12.79
N SER A 100 29.55 -14.59 -12.54
CA SER A 100 30.92 -14.05 -12.64
C SER A 100 31.80 -14.36 -11.43
N SER A 101 31.24 -14.91 -10.36
CA SER A 101 31.99 -15.27 -9.15
C SER A 101 32.65 -16.66 -9.27
N PRO A 102 33.82 -16.87 -8.64
CA PRO A 102 34.53 -18.16 -8.70
C PRO A 102 33.79 -19.32 -8.00
N ASP A 103 32.76 -19.03 -7.20
CA ASP A 103 31.92 -20.02 -6.51
C ASP A 103 30.86 -20.64 -7.45
N CYS A 104 30.67 -20.08 -8.65
CA CYS A 104 29.71 -20.58 -9.61
C CYS A 104 30.23 -21.84 -10.32
N ALA A 105 29.40 -22.90 -10.34
CA ALA A 105 29.65 -24.09 -11.15
C ALA A 105 29.29 -23.84 -12.64
N GLN A 106 29.97 -22.88 -13.28
CA GLN A 106 29.65 -22.35 -14.61
C GLN A 106 29.57 -23.45 -15.67
N TRP A 107 30.53 -24.38 -15.71
CA TRP A 107 30.55 -25.48 -16.68
C TRP A 107 29.34 -26.41 -16.58
N ARG A 108 28.83 -26.65 -15.37
CA ARG A 108 27.63 -27.47 -15.14
C ARG A 108 26.36 -26.78 -15.64
N ILE A 109 26.32 -25.46 -15.58
CA ILE A 109 25.20 -24.65 -16.06
C ILE A 109 25.23 -24.61 -17.59
N MET A 110 26.40 -24.36 -18.19
CA MET A 110 26.58 -24.36 -19.66
C MET A 110 26.15 -25.68 -20.32
N LEU A 111 26.48 -26.82 -19.72
CA LEU A 111 26.08 -28.14 -20.23
C LEU A 111 24.55 -28.38 -20.23
N LYS A 112 23.79 -27.60 -19.46
CA LYS A 112 22.32 -27.71 -19.35
C LYS A 112 21.56 -26.70 -20.20
N LEU A 113 22.22 -25.67 -20.69
CA LEU A 113 21.62 -24.60 -21.46
C LEU A 113 21.45 -25.01 -22.92
N ASN A 114 20.33 -24.63 -23.52
CA ASN A 114 20.08 -24.84 -24.95
C ASN A 114 21.02 -23.97 -25.81
N ASP A 115 21.24 -22.72 -25.39
CA ASP A 115 22.16 -21.79 -26.04
C ASP A 115 23.17 -21.25 -25.01
N SER A 116 24.34 -21.89 -24.98
CA SER A 116 25.45 -21.47 -24.10
C SER A 116 26.09 -20.16 -24.52
N LYS A 117 26.05 -19.82 -25.82
CA LYS A 117 26.70 -18.62 -26.35
C LYS A 117 25.92 -17.37 -25.94
N ARG A 118 24.59 -17.41 -26.08
CA ARG A 118 23.71 -16.33 -25.64
C ARG A 118 23.81 -16.08 -24.14
N PHE A 119 23.89 -17.15 -23.35
CA PHE A 119 24.08 -17.04 -21.91
C PHE A 119 25.44 -16.43 -21.53
N ALA A 120 26.51 -16.77 -22.25
CA ALA A 120 27.83 -16.18 -22.01
C ALA A 120 27.83 -14.67 -22.23
N GLY A 121 27.24 -14.20 -23.35
CA GLY A 121 27.07 -12.76 -23.60
C GLY A 121 26.24 -12.07 -22.52
N PHE A 122 25.15 -12.71 -22.06
CA PHE A 122 24.35 -12.19 -20.95
C PHE A 122 25.14 -11.98 -19.66
N VAL A 123 26.05 -12.89 -19.30
CA VAL A 123 26.90 -12.78 -18.11
C VAL A 123 27.94 -11.66 -18.27
N GLU A 124 28.42 -11.44 -19.49
CA GLU A 124 29.37 -10.38 -19.83
C GLU A 124 28.73 -8.98 -19.85
N GLY A 125 27.41 -8.91 -20.07
CA GLY A 125 26.62 -7.68 -19.94
C GLY A 125 25.55 -7.50 -21.02
N ASP A 126 25.54 -8.34 -22.06
CA ASP A 126 24.58 -8.25 -23.16
C ASP A 126 23.14 -8.48 -22.71
N SER A 127 22.18 -8.04 -23.53
CA SER A 127 20.75 -8.23 -23.28
C SER A 127 20.40 -9.72 -23.08
N HIS A 128 19.49 -9.99 -22.14
CA HIS A 128 18.95 -11.33 -21.89
C HIS A 128 17.93 -11.77 -22.96
N LEU A 129 17.42 -10.82 -23.74
CA LEU A 129 16.48 -11.01 -24.84
C LEU A 129 17.19 -10.71 -26.17
N SER A 130 16.90 -11.51 -27.20
CA SER A 130 17.32 -11.19 -28.56
C SER A 130 16.33 -10.25 -29.24
N ASP A 131 16.80 -9.47 -30.21
CA ASP A 131 15.97 -8.50 -30.95
C ASP A 131 14.74 -9.16 -31.60
N ASP A 132 14.91 -10.38 -32.14
CA ASP A 132 13.81 -11.16 -32.72
C ASP A 132 12.73 -11.50 -31.67
N GLU A 133 13.13 -11.82 -30.43
CA GLU A 133 12.19 -12.14 -29.34
C GLU A 133 11.38 -10.89 -28.94
N VAL A 134 12.02 -9.72 -28.96
CA VAL A 134 11.37 -8.43 -28.68
C VAL A 134 10.39 -8.07 -29.79
N LEU A 135 10.81 -8.19 -31.05
CA LEU A 135 9.96 -7.91 -32.21
C LEU A 135 8.74 -8.82 -32.27
N ASP A 136 8.91 -10.12 -31.99
CA ASP A 136 7.81 -11.08 -31.93
C ASP A 136 6.81 -10.72 -30.82
N TYR A 137 7.30 -10.29 -29.66
CA TYR A 137 6.44 -9.85 -28.56
C TYR A 137 5.66 -8.58 -28.90
N GLU A 138 6.32 -7.58 -29.51
CA GLU A 138 5.67 -6.33 -29.94
C GLU A 138 4.61 -6.58 -31.02
N ALA A 139 4.92 -7.42 -32.01
CA ALA A 139 3.98 -7.82 -33.05
C ALA A 139 2.76 -8.54 -32.46
N TYR A 140 2.98 -9.44 -31.50
CA TYR A 140 1.92 -10.12 -30.78
C TYR A 140 1.06 -9.14 -29.98
N ALA A 141 1.67 -8.24 -29.21
CA ALA A 141 0.97 -7.23 -28.42
C ALA A 141 0.08 -6.33 -29.29
N PHE A 142 0.60 -5.84 -30.43
CA PHE A 142 -0.18 -5.03 -31.38
C PHE A 142 -1.36 -5.81 -31.99
N SER A 143 -1.14 -7.11 -32.30
CA SER A 143 -2.21 -7.97 -32.80
C SER A 143 -3.32 -8.18 -31.77
N LEU A 144 -2.98 -8.28 -30.49
CA LEU A 144 -3.95 -8.46 -29.40
C LEU A 144 -4.78 -7.19 -29.20
N GLU A 145 -4.14 -6.02 -29.21
CA GLU A 145 -4.83 -4.73 -29.14
C GLU A 145 -5.81 -4.54 -30.30
N ARG A 146 -5.41 -4.90 -31.52
CA ARG A 146 -6.28 -4.88 -32.71
C ARG A 146 -7.52 -5.75 -32.52
N ASN A 147 -7.37 -6.94 -31.95
CA ASN A 147 -8.49 -7.87 -31.72
C ASN A 147 -9.45 -7.39 -30.62
N LEU A 148 -8.93 -6.69 -29.60
CA LEU A 148 -9.73 -6.17 -28.48
C LEU A 148 -10.56 -4.93 -28.84
N LYS A 149 -10.22 -4.23 -29.92
CA LYS A 149 -11.01 -3.13 -30.47
C LYS A 149 -11.93 -3.68 -31.57
N PRO A 150 -13.14 -4.22 -31.25
CA PRO A 150 -14.05 -4.65 -32.29
C PRO A 150 -14.38 -3.45 -33.17
N ASN A 151 -14.05 -3.57 -34.44
CA ASN A 151 -14.23 -2.51 -35.42
C ASN A 151 -15.73 -2.27 -35.64
N ASN A 152 -16.29 -1.24 -35.02
CA ASN A 152 -17.54 -0.63 -35.48
C ASN A 152 -17.23 0.28 -36.68
N ARG A 153 -16.86 -0.31 -37.82
CA ARG A 153 -16.64 0.43 -39.07
C ARG A 153 -16.86 -0.47 -40.28
N MET A 154 -18.11 -0.81 -40.52
CA MET A 154 -18.62 -0.99 -41.88
C MET A 154 -19.20 0.36 -42.31
N SER A 155 -18.35 1.22 -42.88
CA SER A 155 -18.79 2.32 -43.73
C SER A 155 -17.67 2.58 -44.71
N SER A 156 -17.86 2.00 -45.89
CA SER A 156 -17.31 2.48 -47.15
C SER A 156 -17.31 4.00 -47.18
N THR A 157 -16.19 4.63 -47.48
CA THR A 157 -15.91 5.20 -48.81
C THR A 157 -14.56 5.93 -48.72
N ARG A 158 -13.81 5.89 -49.83
CA ARG A 158 -12.65 6.74 -50.13
C ARG A 158 -12.92 8.17 -49.61
N GLU A 159 -11.95 8.78 -48.95
CA GLU A 159 -11.31 10.07 -49.27
C GLU A 159 -10.23 10.35 -48.18
N ASP A 160 -9.15 10.99 -48.62
CA ASP A 160 -8.11 11.68 -47.85
C ASP A 160 -6.98 10.88 -47.18
N LEU A 161 -5.97 10.61 -48.02
CA LEU A 161 -4.57 10.69 -47.66
C LEU A 161 -4.24 12.13 -47.21
N GLU A 162 -4.05 12.35 -45.91
CA GLU A 162 -3.20 13.46 -45.43
C GLU A 162 -1.89 12.88 -44.92
N ILE A 163 -0.88 13.01 -45.79
CA ILE A 163 0.54 12.93 -45.47
C ILE A 163 0.88 14.23 -44.76
N SER A 164 1.17 14.18 -43.46
CA SER A 164 1.93 15.23 -42.79
C SER A 164 3.39 14.80 -42.71
N GLU A 165 4.15 15.16 -43.73
CA GLU A 165 5.61 15.29 -43.65
C GLU A 165 5.92 16.55 -42.83
N ASP A 166 6.46 16.39 -41.61
CA ASP A 166 7.22 17.44 -40.94
C ASP A 166 8.50 16.80 -40.40
N ASP A 167 9.53 16.84 -41.24
CA ASP A 167 10.93 16.75 -40.87
C ASP A 167 11.41 18.18 -40.65
N SER A 168 11.65 18.54 -39.38
CA SER A 168 12.51 19.67 -39.03
C SER A 168 13.46 19.26 -37.91
N SER A 169 14.54 18.61 -38.34
CA SER A 169 15.81 18.59 -37.61
C SER A 169 16.46 19.99 -37.64
N ALA A 170 16.80 20.54 -36.46
CA ALA A 170 18.03 21.32 -36.21
C ALA A 170 17.98 21.99 -34.82
N SER A 171 18.81 21.50 -33.90
CA SER A 171 19.55 22.37 -33.00
C SER A 171 20.84 21.68 -32.59
N GLU A 172 21.87 21.89 -33.42
CA GLU A 172 23.24 22.07 -32.96
C GLU A 172 23.26 23.34 -32.09
N ASP A 173 23.89 23.29 -30.91
CA ASP A 173 24.52 24.44 -30.30
C ASP A 173 25.65 23.96 -29.38
N ASP A 174 26.86 24.13 -29.90
CA ASP A 174 28.13 24.16 -29.17
C ASP A 174 28.19 25.42 -28.29
N ILE A 175 28.55 25.26 -27.01
CA ILE A 175 29.59 26.03 -26.27
C ILE A 175 29.80 25.45 -24.85
#